data_AF-A0A4U5WG92-F1
#
_entry.id   AF-A0A4U5WG92-F1
#
_cell.length_a   1.000
_cell.length_b   1.000
_cell.length_c   1.000
_cell.angle_alpha   90.00
_cell.angle_beta   90.00
_cell.angle_gamma   90.00
#
_symmetry.space_group_name_H-M   'P 1'
#
loop_
_entity.id
_entity.type
_entity.pdbx_description
1 polymer ?
#
loop_
_entity_poly.entity_id
_entity_poly.type
_entity_poly.pdbx_seq_one_letter_code
_entity_poly.pdbx_strand_id
1 'polypeptide(L)'
;MKGSLPGEETSFHETSAEPHTASVPFSHLSLELGHLYMEDFAEGPDRLRRHFAAVRPWADAVRAGLGPLPEGRRPRISTCFLVDDYFSRLATPAELAPPLLAAAREAGLTIDYLARESGCAAPDPAHPGSAPLAESVLHRLVESPPPGSTGYRPPVGRTGWLTNGRRTPSRRTSAALDASDVWQPPSETLARGHSVFMDVELFSGTEEDRTWSCAFLASVWQLARLGLLRDNGRAVLTPVAQDPGGFPADWDALPPVVQLTPDAAPFTAYGTCSVLPGRFLPVEHAVRVVLDQVQLEPDVLEQAARRSAAEGYPLPAGVVERTSYVFPPGL
;
A
#
# COMPACT_ATOMS: atom_id res chain seq x y z
N MET A 1 64.47 -11.61 23.91
CA MET A 1 63.07 -11.13 23.99
C MET A 1 63.02 -9.70 23.47
N LYS A 2 62.49 -9.49 22.27
CA LYS A 2 62.16 -8.17 21.73
C LYS A 2 60.65 -8.19 21.46
N GLY A 3 59.91 -7.33 22.16
CA GLY A 3 58.47 -7.17 22.01
C GLY A 3 58.14 -6.48 20.70
N SER A 4 57.13 -7.00 20.00
CA SER A 4 56.51 -6.38 18.83
C SER A 4 55.30 -5.60 19.32
N LEU A 5 55.21 -4.32 18.95
CA LEU A 5 54.06 -3.46 19.21
C LEU A 5 52.91 -3.86 18.28
N PRO A 6 51.65 -3.79 18.74
CA PRO A 6 50.48 -4.11 17.91
C PRO A 6 50.35 -3.07 16.79
N GLY A 7 50.25 -3.54 15.55
CA GLY A 7 49.94 -2.69 14.41
C GLY A 7 48.51 -2.16 14.54
N GLU A 8 48.35 -0.84 14.45
CA GLU A 8 47.05 -0.22 14.25
C GLU A 8 46.49 -0.70 12.89
N GLU A 9 45.45 -1.54 12.93
CA GLU A 9 44.63 -1.81 11.76
C GLU A 9 43.93 -0.52 11.36
N THR A 10 44.50 0.17 10.37
CA THR A 10 43.88 1.33 9.74
C THR A 10 42.83 0.81 8.76
N SER A 11 41.56 0.78 9.16
CA SER A 11 40.47 0.51 8.22
C SER A 11 40.17 1.77 7.41
N PHE A 12 40.36 1.69 6.10
CA PHE A 12 39.99 2.75 5.18
C PHE A 12 38.48 2.63 4.90
N HIS A 13 37.69 3.61 5.34
CA HIS A 13 36.26 3.70 5.03
C HIS A 13 36.05 4.83 4.02
N GLU A 14 35.61 4.48 2.81
CA GLU A 14 35.23 5.47 1.80
C GLU A 14 33.82 5.99 2.12
N THR A 15 33.70 7.24 2.54
CA THR A 15 32.42 7.86 2.97
C THR A 15 31.37 7.94 1.85
N SER A 16 31.76 7.71 0.59
CA SER A 16 30.88 7.64 -0.59
C SER A 16 30.15 6.28 -0.73
N ALA A 17 30.54 5.27 0.05
CA ALA A 17 30.08 3.89 -0.08
C ALA A 17 29.20 3.40 1.10
N GLU A 18 28.67 4.30 1.92
CA GLU A 18 27.60 3.95 2.85
C GLU A 18 26.26 3.93 2.11
N PRO A 19 25.54 2.79 2.05
CA PRO A 19 24.21 2.75 1.47
C PRO A 19 23.29 3.70 2.26
N HIS A 20 22.90 4.82 1.64
CA HIS A 20 22.06 5.82 2.30
C HIS A 20 20.58 5.61 1.92
N THR A 21 19.77 5.24 2.91
CA THR A 21 18.31 5.19 2.79
C THR A 21 17.74 6.61 2.71
N ALA A 22 17.28 7.01 1.52
CA ALA A 22 16.67 8.31 1.25
C ALA A 22 15.48 8.57 2.18
N SER A 23 15.41 9.81 2.67
CA SER A 23 14.32 10.25 3.52
C SER A 23 13.20 10.88 2.70
N VAL A 24 11.95 10.61 3.08
CA VAL A 24 10.75 11.13 2.40
C VAL A 24 9.98 12.11 3.30
N PRO A 25 9.28 13.11 2.75
CA PRO A 25 8.49 14.05 3.53
C PRO A 25 7.17 13.42 4.00
N PHE A 26 6.80 13.63 5.26
CA PHE A 26 5.61 13.03 5.87
C PHE A 26 4.50 14.05 6.15
N SER A 27 3.28 13.70 5.80
CA SER A 27 2.06 14.21 6.41
C SER A 27 1.65 13.35 7.60
N HIS A 28 0.66 13.78 8.38
CA HIS A 28 0.13 12.98 9.48
C HIS A 28 -0.82 11.91 8.97
N LEU A 29 -1.58 12.24 7.93
CA LEU A 29 -2.54 11.34 7.31
C LEU A 29 -2.56 11.56 5.79
N SER A 30 -2.50 10.46 5.04
CA SER A 30 -2.91 10.41 3.65
C SER A 30 -4.35 9.93 3.60
N LEU A 31 -5.27 10.69 3.03
CA LEU A 31 -6.69 10.39 2.94
C LEU A 31 -7.12 10.12 1.48
N GLU A 32 -7.47 8.89 1.19
CA GLU A 32 -7.99 8.48 -0.11
C GLU A 32 -9.50 8.68 -0.17
N LEU A 33 -9.92 9.49 -1.13
CA LEU A 33 -11.31 9.93 -1.33
C LEU A 33 -12.10 9.01 -2.28
N GLY A 34 -11.48 7.94 -2.73
CA GLY A 34 -12.08 6.93 -3.57
C GLY A 34 -11.04 6.11 -4.31
N HIS A 35 -11.44 4.88 -4.58
CA HIS A 35 -10.87 3.96 -5.55
C HIS A 35 -12.07 3.46 -6.36
N LEU A 36 -12.13 3.82 -7.63
CA LEU A 36 -13.23 3.45 -8.52
C LEU A 36 -12.69 2.59 -9.65
N TYR A 37 -13.43 1.53 -9.99
CA TYR A 37 -13.15 0.75 -11.18
C TYR A 37 -13.58 1.53 -12.41
N MET A 38 -12.99 1.27 -13.58
CA MET A 38 -13.38 1.96 -14.82
C MET A 38 -14.87 1.84 -15.14
N GLU A 39 -15.52 0.76 -14.74
CA GLU A 39 -16.96 0.55 -14.94
C GLU A 39 -17.80 1.55 -14.14
N ASP A 40 -17.31 2.03 -12.99
CA ASP A 40 -17.97 3.09 -12.22
C ASP A 40 -18.00 4.43 -12.99
N PHE A 41 -17.06 4.64 -13.91
CA PHE A 41 -17.01 5.84 -14.75
C PHE A 41 -17.93 5.77 -15.98
N ALA A 42 -18.31 4.56 -16.40
CA ALA A 42 -19.23 4.36 -17.53
C ALA A 42 -20.64 4.94 -17.26
N GLU A 43 -21.04 5.08 -16.00
CA GLU A 43 -22.29 5.75 -15.59
C GLU A 43 -22.25 7.29 -15.72
N GLY A 44 -21.09 7.85 -16.06
CA GLY A 44 -20.91 9.26 -16.35
C GLY A 44 -20.83 10.19 -15.13
N PRO A 45 -20.79 11.51 -15.36
CA PRO A 45 -20.45 12.51 -14.33
C PRO A 45 -21.38 12.53 -13.10
N ASP A 46 -22.65 12.15 -13.26
CA ASP A 46 -23.61 12.14 -12.14
C ASP A 46 -23.27 11.07 -11.08
N ARG A 47 -22.65 9.96 -11.48
CA ARG A 47 -22.15 8.94 -10.55
C ARG A 47 -21.03 9.52 -9.69
N LEU A 48 -20.10 10.26 -10.29
CA LEU A 48 -18.99 10.91 -9.58
C LEU A 48 -19.49 11.96 -8.58
N ARG A 49 -20.51 12.75 -8.95
CA ARG A 49 -21.15 13.70 -8.02
C ARG A 49 -21.74 13.00 -6.81
N ARG A 50 -22.51 11.92 -7.03
CA ARG A 50 -23.10 11.13 -5.94
C ARG A 50 -22.02 10.51 -5.04
N HIS A 51 -20.96 9.95 -5.65
CA HIS A 51 -19.82 9.39 -4.94
C HIS A 51 -19.20 10.43 -4.00
N PHE A 52 -18.78 11.59 -4.52
CA PHE A 52 -18.11 12.59 -3.70
C PHE A 52 -19.04 13.26 -2.67
N ALA A 53 -20.33 13.42 -2.98
CA ALA A 53 -21.32 13.86 -1.99
C ALA A 53 -21.45 12.86 -0.82
N ALA A 54 -21.39 11.56 -1.11
CA ALA A 54 -21.43 10.51 -0.09
C ALA A 54 -20.12 10.38 0.68
N VAL A 55 -18.96 10.59 0.04
CA VAL A 55 -17.64 10.56 0.68
C VAL A 55 -17.42 11.76 1.61
N ARG A 56 -17.94 12.94 1.23
CA ARG A 56 -17.64 14.21 1.90
C ARG A 56 -17.82 14.19 3.43
N PRO A 57 -18.95 13.73 4.00
CA PRO A 57 -19.14 13.70 5.45
C PRO A 57 -18.09 12.84 6.16
N TRP A 58 -17.67 11.74 5.54
CA TRP A 58 -16.68 10.82 6.11
C TRP A 58 -15.27 11.36 6.03
N ALA A 59 -14.92 12.02 4.92
CA ALA A 59 -13.66 12.73 4.81
C ALA A 59 -13.52 13.81 5.90
N ASP A 60 -14.59 14.56 6.17
CA ASP A 60 -14.60 15.57 7.24
C ASP A 60 -14.51 14.93 8.64
N ALA A 61 -15.21 13.81 8.87
CA ALA A 61 -15.12 13.07 10.14
C ALA A 61 -13.70 12.55 10.41
N VAL A 62 -13.05 11.99 9.38
CA VAL A 62 -11.66 11.50 9.49
C VAL A 62 -10.70 12.66 9.80
N ARG A 63 -10.83 13.80 9.11
CA ARG A 63 -10.03 15.00 9.37
C ARG A 63 -10.22 15.52 10.79
N ALA A 64 -11.46 15.56 11.27
CA ALA A 64 -11.78 15.99 12.62
C ALA A 64 -11.22 15.03 13.69
N GLY A 65 -11.18 13.72 13.39
CA GLY A 65 -10.71 12.67 14.30
C GLY A 65 -9.22 12.76 14.66
N LEU A 66 -8.37 13.38 13.83
CA LEU A 66 -6.96 13.59 14.17
C LEU A 66 -6.75 14.60 15.31
N GLY A 67 -7.68 15.54 15.49
CA GLY A 67 -7.56 16.61 16.47
C GLY A 67 -6.36 17.54 16.25
N PRO A 68 -6.13 18.50 17.17
CA PRO A 68 -4.91 19.31 17.16
C PRO A 68 -3.70 18.50 17.65
N LEU A 69 -2.54 18.78 17.07
CA LEU A 69 -1.25 18.28 17.54
C LEU A 69 -0.78 19.06 18.77
N PRO A 70 0.29 18.62 19.46
CA PRO A 70 0.90 19.39 20.53
C PRO A 70 1.15 20.85 20.13
N GLU A 71 0.98 21.75 21.11
CA GLU A 71 1.08 23.21 20.92
C GLU A 71 0.00 23.80 20.00
N GLY A 72 -1.08 23.06 19.73
CA GLY A 72 -2.21 23.55 18.92
C GLY A 72 -1.93 23.58 17.42
N ARG A 73 -0.85 22.92 16.96
CA ARG A 73 -0.52 22.81 15.53
C ARG A 73 -1.59 22.00 14.80
N ARG A 74 -1.85 22.36 13.54
CA ARG A 74 -2.80 21.62 12.69
C ARG A 74 -2.13 20.41 12.04
N PRO A 75 -2.80 19.24 11.99
CA PRO A 75 -2.29 18.09 11.27
C PRO A 75 -2.21 18.39 9.77
N ARG A 76 -1.07 18.06 9.17
CA ARG A 76 -0.89 17.99 7.72
C ARG A 76 -1.63 16.76 7.19
N ILE A 77 -2.57 16.95 6.28
CA ILE A 77 -3.36 15.88 5.67
C ILE A 77 -3.24 16.04 4.15
N SER A 78 -2.76 15.01 3.46
CA SER A 78 -2.81 14.94 2.00
C SER A 78 -4.06 14.18 1.57
N THR A 79 -4.64 14.57 0.44
CA THR A 79 -5.76 13.84 -0.17
C THR A 79 -5.34 13.19 -1.47
N CYS A 80 -5.80 11.97 -1.72
CA CYS A 80 -5.54 11.29 -2.98
C CYS A 80 -6.77 10.60 -3.56
N PHE A 81 -6.68 10.27 -4.84
CA PHE A 81 -7.63 9.42 -5.55
C PHE A 81 -6.84 8.45 -6.41
N LEU A 82 -7.10 7.15 -6.25
CA LEU A 82 -6.49 6.09 -7.06
C LEU A 82 -7.43 5.70 -8.19
N VAL A 83 -6.88 5.68 -9.40
CA VAL A 83 -7.58 5.21 -10.60
C VAL A 83 -7.04 3.83 -10.95
N ASP A 84 -7.93 2.86 -11.10
CA ASP A 84 -7.59 1.55 -11.68
C ASP A 84 -7.45 1.69 -13.21
N ASP A 85 -6.22 1.87 -13.67
CA ASP A 85 -5.83 1.78 -15.08
C ASP A 85 -5.07 0.47 -15.39
N TYR A 86 -5.00 -0.45 -14.42
CA TYR A 86 -4.28 -1.71 -14.53
C TYR A 86 -5.17 -2.80 -15.13
N PHE A 87 -6.40 -2.93 -14.64
CA PHE A 87 -7.34 -3.92 -15.15
C PHE A 87 -8.15 -3.41 -16.35
N SER A 88 -8.31 -2.09 -16.49
CA SER A 88 -9.19 -1.50 -17.49
C SER A 88 -8.75 -0.09 -17.89
N ARG A 89 -8.79 0.23 -19.19
CA ARG A 89 -8.44 1.56 -19.75
C ARG A 89 -9.53 2.05 -20.72
N LEU A 90 -10.77 2.14 -20.24
CA LEU A 90 -11.93 2.49 -21.07
C LEU A 90 -11.98 3.97 -21.50
N ALA A 91 -11.26 4.84 -20.80
CA ALA A 91 -11.13 6.27 -21.10
C ALA A 91 -9.67 6.71 -20.92
N THR A 92 -9.29 7.81 -21.56
CA THR A 92 -7.97 8.41 -21.40
C THR A 92 -7.90 9.30 -20.15
N PRO A 93 -6.71 9.60 -19.60
CA PRO A 93 -6.58 10.57 -18.50
C PRO A 93 -7.19 11.94 -18.84
N ALA A 94 -7.03 12.40 -20.08
CA ALA A 94 -7.63 13.65 -20.59
C ALA A 94 -9.17 13.67 -20.52
N GLU A 95 -9.82 12.52 -20.73
CA GLU A 95 -11.27 12.40 -20.65
C GLU A 95 -11.76 12.18 -19.22
N LEU A 96 -10.99 11.44 -18.41
CA LEU A 96 -11.40 11.00 -17.08
C LEU A 96 -11.14 12.04 -15.98
N ALA A 97 -9.93 12.60 -15.94
CA ALA A 97 -9.48 13.39 -14.80
C ALA A 97 -10.26 14.72 -14.64
N PRO A 98 -10.53 15.51 -15.72
CA PRO A 98 -11.27 16.76 -15.56
C PRO A 98 -12.67 16.62 -14.92
N PRO A 99 -13.58 15.73 -15.38
CA PRO A 99 -14.89 15.58 -14.73
C PRO A 99 -14.79 15.02 -13.31
N LEU A 100 -13.82 14.14 -13.02
CA LEU A 100 -13.56 13.65 -11.67
C LEU A 100 -13.16 14.78 -10.71
N LEU A 101 -12.20 15.61 -11.11
CA LEU A 101 -11.73 16.73 -10.29
C LEU A 101 -12.82 17.81 -10.13
N ALA A 102 -13.61 18.04 -11.18
CA ALA A 102 -14.75 18.94 -11.11
C ALA A 102 -15.80 18.43 -10.10
N ALA A 103 -16.16 17.15 -10.14
CA ALA A 103 -17.14 16.56 -9.22
C ALA A 103 -16.66 16.57 -7.76
N ALA A 104 -15.38 16.29 -7.51
CA ALA A 104 -14.79 16.40 -6.18
C ALA A 104 -14.90 17.84 -5.65
N ARG A 105 -14.51 18.82 -6.48
CA ARG A 105 -14.58 20.24 -6.13
C ARG A 105 -16.02 20.71 -5.89
N GLU A 106 -16.99 20.25 -6.68
CA GLU A 106 -18.42 20.52 -6.48
C GLU A 106 -18.92 20.03 -5.12
N ALA A 107 -18.40 18.90 -4.63
CA ALA A 107 -18.67 18.39 -3.27
C ALA A 107 -17.82 19.07 -2.17
N GLY A 108 -16.98 20.05 -2.54
CA GLY A 108 -16.05 20.75 -1.67
C GLY A 108 -14.89 19.87 -1.16
N LEU A 109 -14.53 18.84 -1.92
CA LEU A 109 -13.34 18.02 -1.70
C LEU A 109 -12.22 18.49 -2.64
N THR A 110 -11.02 18.60 -2.10
CA THR A 110 -9.79 18.73 -2.89
C THR A 110 -9.18 17.35 -3.04
N ILE A 111 -8.63 17.06 -4.22
CA ILE A 111 -7.76 15.91 -4.46
C ILE A 111 -6.37 16.49 -4.73
N ASP A 112 -5.42 16.26 -3.82
CA ASP A 112 -4.05 16.79 -3.93
C ASP A 112 -3.19 15.93 -4.84
N TYR A 113 -3.48 14.61 -4.88
CA TYR A 113 -2.72 13.63 -5.65
C TYR A 113 -3.65 12.70 -6.45
N LEU A 114 -3.43 12.60 -7.75
CA LEU A 114 -4.05 11.58 -8.60
C LEU A 114 -3.03 10.45 -8.80
N ALA A 115 -3.44 9.21 -8.53
CA ALA A 115 -2.55 8.06 -8.67
C ALA A 115 -3.12 7.02 -9.63
N ARG A 116 -2.21 6.23 -10.22
CA ARG A 116 -2.50 5.11 -11.11
C ARG A 116 -2.22 3.79 -10.41
N GLU A 117 -3.16 2.84 -10.46
CA GLU A 117 -2.94 1.49 -9.92
C GLU A 117 -1.80 0.78 -10.65
N SER A 118 -1.68 0.96 -11.97
CA SER A 118 -0.59 0.36 -12.75
C SER A 118 0.80 0.84 -12.31
N GLY A 119 0.88 2.01 -11.66
CA GLY A 119 2.11 2.52 -11.05
C GLY A 119 2.67 1.62 -9.96
N CYS A 120 1.83 0.81 -9.30
CA CYS A 120 2.26 -0.18 -8.33
C CYS A 120 2.80 -1.46 -8.98
N ALA A 121 2.46 -1.72 -10.25
CA ALA A 121 2.86 -2.91 -10.99
C ALA A 121 4.08 -2.68 -11.89
N ALA A 122 4.51 -1.43 -12.07
CA ALA A 122 5.60 -1.05 -12.96
C ALA A 122 6.88 -0.66 -12.18
N PRO A 123 8.05 -0.63 -12.85
CA PRO A 123 9.24 0.05 -12.33
C PRO A 123 8.98 1.53 -12.06
N ASP A 124 9.73 2.12 -11.13
CA ASP A 124 9.63 3.55 -10.91
C ASP A 124 10.16 4.33 -12.13
N PRO A 125 9.37 5.23 -12.75
CA PRO A 125 9.84 6.01 -13.90
C PRO A 125 11.04 6.91 -13.61
N ALA A 126 11.23 7.34 -12.36
CA ALA A 126 12.41 8.11 -11.94
C ALA A 126 13.69 7.23 -11.92
N HIS A 127 13.54 5.91 -11.95
CA HIS A 127 14.63 4.94 -11.93
C HIS A 127 14.43 3.86 -13.01
N PRO A 128 14.60 4.20 -14.30
CA PRO A 128 14.48 3.23 -15.39
C PRO A 128 15.48 2.08 -15.18
N GLY A 129 14.97 0.84 -15.07
CA GLY A 129 15.77 -0.36 -14.77
C GLY A 129 15.65 -0.89 -13.34
N SER A 130 14.88 -0.21 -12.49
CA SER A 130 14.43 -0.76 -11.20
C SER A 130 13.50 -1.97 -11.39
N ALA A 131 13.45 -2.84 -10.40
CA ALA A 131 12.44 -3.91 -10.39
C ALA A 131 11.04 -3.28 -10.24
N PRO A 132 9.99 -3.89 -10.84
CA PRO A 132 8.63 -3.48 -10.59
C PRO A 132 8.30 -3.45 -9.09
N LEU A 133 7.54 -2.45 -8.63
CA LEU A 133 7.28 -2.28 -7.20
C LEU A 133 6.56 -3.47 -6.58
N ALA A 134 5.55 -4.02 -7.27
CA ALA A 134 4.86 -5.23 -6.87
C ALA A 134 5.82 -6.42 -6.71
N GLU A 135 6.79 -6.60 -7.61
CA GLU A 135 7.80 -7.66 -7.51
C GLU A 135 8.70 -7.44 -6.29
N SER A 136 9.12 -6.19 -6.08
CA SER A 136 9.92 -5.78 -4.92
C SER A 136 9.21 -6.10 -3.60
N VAL A 137 7.90 -5.87 -3.52
CA VAL A 137 7.08 -6.22 -2.33
C VAL A 137 6.89 -7.72 -2.22
N LEU A 138 6.69 -8.45 -3.32
CA LEU A 138 6.55 -9.91 -3.31
C LEU A 138 7.78 -10.58 -2.69
N HIS A 139 8.98 -10.12 -3.03
CA HIS A 139 10.24 -10.62 -2.45
C HIS A 139 10.43 -10.30 -0.97
N ARG A 140 9.66 -9.35 -0.42
CA ARG A 140 9.66 -8.99 1.00
C ARG A 140 8.63 -9.76 1.81
N LEU A 141 7.80 -10.60 1.18
CA LEU A 141 6.81 -11.38 1.91
C LEU A 141 7.49 -12.46 2.75
N VAL A 142 7.13 -12.49 4.02
CA VAL A 142 7.52 -13.52 4.98
C VAL A 142 6.31 -14.37 5.26
N GLU A 143 6.36 -15.62 4.81
CA GLU A 143 5.33 -16.60 5.14
C GLU A 143 5.24 -16.76 6.65
N SER A 144 4.01 -16.78 7.19
CA SER A 144 3.73 -17.08 8.60
C SER A 144 3.34 -18.55 8.76
N PRO A 145 4.28 -19.52 8.73
CA PRO A 145 3.95 -20.92 8.90
C PRO A 145 3.34 -21.15 10.28
N PRO A 146 2.29 -21.98 10.41
CA PRO A 146 1.78 -22.41 11.70
C PRO A 146 2.91 -23.04 12.54
N PRO A 147 2.94 -22.85 13.87
CA PRO A 147 3.92 -23.49 14.74
C PRO A 147 3.98 -25.01 14.50
N GLY A 148 5.18 -25.56 14.31
CA GLY A 148 5.40 -26.98 14.04
C GLY A 148 5.16 -27.43 12.59
N SER A 149 4.88 -26.51 11.66
CA SER A 149 4.84 -26.80 10.21
C SER A 149 6.24 -27.10 9.67
N THR A 150 6.34 -28.07 8.75
CA THR A 150 7.59 -28.44 8.06
C THR A 150 7.79 -27.71 6.73
N GLY A 151 7.00 -26.67 6.45
CA GLY A 151 7.10 -25.91 5.20
C GLY A 151 6.64 -26.69 3.96
N TYR A 152 5.63 -27.58 4.07
CA TYR A 152 5.14 -28.39 2.94
C TYR A 152 4.51 -27.57 1.79
N ARG A 153 4.28 -26.26 2.00
CA ARG A 153 3.69 -25.39 0.99
C ARG A 153 4.76 -24.93 0.00
N PRO A 154 4.50 -24.95 -1.32
CA PRO A 154 5.38 -24.28 -2.25
C PRO A 154 5.41 -22.77 -1.93
N PRO A 155 6.55 -22.08 -2.10
CA PRO A 155 6.69 -20.68 -1.72
C PRO A 155 5.64 -19.76 -2.35
N VAL A 156 5.26 -18.69 -1.67
CA VAL A 156 4.32 -17.65 -2.15
C VAL A 156 4.74 -17.12 -3.51
N GLY A 157 6.03 -16.83 -3.71
CA GLY A 157 6.56 -16.34 -5.00
C GLY A 157 6.40 -17.33 -6.16
N ARG A 158 6.15 -18.62 -5.89
CA ARG A 158 5.84 -19.63 -6.90
C ARG A 158 4.34 -19.84 -7.10
N THR A 159 3.57 -19.75 -6.02
CA THR A 159 2.13 -20.09 -6.07
C THR A 159 1.26 -18.89 -6.40
N GLY A 160 1.68 -17.69 -6.00
CA GLY A 160 0.82 -16.51 -6.01
C GLY A 160 -0.24 -16.51 -4.93
N TRP A 161 -0.17 -17.38 -3.91
CA TRP A 161 -1.16 -17.45 -2.84
C TRP A 161 -0.54 -17.22 -1.47
N LEU A 162 -1.02 -16.22 -0.73
CA LEU A 162 -0.67 -15.94 0.66
C LEU A 162 -1.74 -16.52 1.60
N THR A 163 -1.37 -16.89 2.82
CA THR A 163 -2.34 -17.36 3.83
C THR A 163 -1.97 -16.83 5.21
N ASN A 164 -2.98 -16.54 6.02
CA ASN A 164 -2.80 -16.12 7.42
C ASN A 164 -2.86 -17.28 8.42
N GLY A 165 -2.85 -18.54 7.95
CA GLY A 165 -2.88 -19.66 8.86
C GLY A 165 -2.86 -21.04 8.22
N ARG A 166 -3.62 -21.96 8.84
CA ARG A 166 -3.71 -23.36 8.45
C ARG A 166 -5.10 -23.67 7.92
N ARG A 167 -5.15 -24.18 6.69
CA ARG A 167 -6.37 -24.74 6.09
C ARG A 167 -6.83 -25.99 6.83
N THR A 168 -8.12 -26.29 6.74
CA THR A 168 -8.65 -27.63 7.03
C THR A 168 -7.86 -28.66 6.22
N PRO A 169 -7.35 -29.75 6.85
CA PRO A 169 -6.71 -30.82 6.12
C PRO A 169 -7.65 -31.39 5.06
N SER A 170 -7.23 -31.42 3.78
CA SER A 170 -7.94 -32.19 2.76
C SER A 170 -7.73 -33.68 3.04
N ARG A 171 -8.79 -34.48 2.98
CA ARG A 171 -8.77 -35.92 3.29
C ARG A 171 -7.70 -36.59 2.41
N ARG A 172 -6.60 -37.05 3.01
CA ARG A 172 -5.58 -37.82 2.29
C ARG A 172 -6.23 -39.13 1.84
N THR A 173 -6.19 -39.42 0.55
CA THR A 173 -6.54 -40.75 -0.01
C THR A 173 -5.46 -41.80 0.31
N SER A 174 -4.84 -41.74 1.48
CA SER A 174 -3.93 -42.79 1.96
C SER A 174 -4.75 -43.75 2.81
N ALA A 175 -5.07 -44.90 2.25
CA ALA A 175 -5.65 -46.00 2.98
C ALA A 175 -4.76 -46.41 4.16
N ALA A 176 -5.42 -46.76 5.26
CA ALA A 176 -4.92 -47.47 6.43
C ALA A 176 -4.01 -46.67 7.42
N LEU A 177 -4.66 -46.23 8.51
CA LEU A 177 -4.17 -46.13 9.92
C LEU A 177 -4.24 -44.76 10.61
N ASP A 178 -4.68 -43.68 9.97
CA ASP A 178 -4.91 -42.41 10.70
C ASP A 178 -6.35 -42.31 11.21
N ALA A 179 -6.53 -42.61 12.49
CA ALA A 179 -7.80 -42.53 13.22
C ALA A 179 -8.19 -41.08 13.57
N SER A 180 -8.21 -40.18 12.60
CA SER A 180 -8.99 -38.94 12.72
C SER A 180 -9.66 -38.57 11.41
N ASP A 181 -10.70 -39.32 11.05
CA ASP A 181 -11.74 -38.93 10.08
C ASP A 181 -12.59 -37.72 10.58
N VAL A 182 -12.11 -37.00 11.60
CA VAL A 182 -12.80 -35.86 12.22
C VAL A 182 -12.40 -34.60 11.48
N TRP A 183 -13.38 -33.93 10.86
CA TRP A 183 -13.20 -32.61 10.25
C TRP A 183 -12.56 -31.64 11.26
N GLN A 184 -11.55 -30.89 10.81
CA GLN A 184 -10.89 -29.85 11.59
C GLN A 184 -11.15 -28.47 10.97
N PRO A 185 -11.56 -27.47 11.75
CA PRO A 185 -11.74 -26.12 11.22
C PRO A 185 -10.40 -25.51 10.77
N PRO A 186 -10.41 -24.58 9.80
CA PRO A 186 -9.22 -23.79 9.53
C PRO A 186 -8.89 -22.90 10.75
N SER A 187 -7.62 -22.57 10.91
CA SER A 187 -7.14 -21.77 12.04
C SER A 187 -6.19 -20.67 11.59
N GLU A 188 -6.43 -19.45 12.02
CA GLU A 188 -5.53 -18.30 11.81
C GLU A 188 -4.36 -18.36 12.81
N THR A 189 -3.14 -18.04 12.37
CA THR A 189 -1.91 -18.20 13.18
C THR A 189 -1.89 -17.30 14.41
N LEU A 190 -2.38 -16.07 14.32
CA LEU A 190 -2.36 -15.06 15.38
C LEU A 190 -3.77 -14.76 15.96
N ALA A 191 -4.70 -15.70 15.80
CA ALA A 191 -6.07 -15.60 16.28
C ALA A 191 -6.18 -15.22 17.77
N ARG A 192 -7.05 -14.26 18.10
CA ARG A 192 -7.41 -13.89 19.48
C ARG A 192 -8.84 -14.29 19.80
N GLY A 193 -9.01 -15.51 20.32
CA GLY A 193 -10.31 -16.04 20.78
C GLY A 193 -11.22 -16.61 19.69
N HIS A 194 -10.99 -16.29 18.41
CA HIS A 194 -11.63 -16.90 17.25
C HIS A 194 -10.72 -16.75 16.01
N SER A 195 -10.92 -17.59 14.99
CA SER A 195 -10.14 -17.55 13.74
C SER A 195 -10.92 -16.93 12.60
N VAL A 196 -10.29 -16.03 11.84
CA VAL A 196 -10.76 -15.65 10.51
C VAL A 196 -9.68 -16.02 9.50
N PHE A 197 -9.84 -17.19 8.89
CA PHE A 197 -8.85 -17.74 7.98
C PHE A 197 -9.08 -17.25 6.55
N MET A 198 -7.99 -16.86 5.87
CA MET A 198 -8.00 -16.41 4.48
C MET A 198 -6.84 -17.00 3.67
N ASP A 199 -7.15 -17.23 2.40
CA ASP A 199 -6.15 -17.35 1.35
C ASP A 199 -6.34 -16.20 0.37
N VAL A 200 -5.25 -15.51 0.10
CA VAL A 200 -5.22 -14.32 -0.73
C VAL A 200 -4.43 -14.63 -1.99
N GLU A 201 -5.07 -14.52 -3.14
CA GLU A 201 -4.37 -14.52 -4.42
C GLU A 201 -3.63 -13.18 -4.58
N LEU A 202 -2.33 -13.25 -4.81
CA LEU A 202 -1.45 -12.11 -5.06
C LEU A 202 -1.25 -11.88 -6.55
N PHE A 203 -1.19 -12.96 -7.31
CA PHE A 203 -1.10 -12.95 -8.76
C PHE A 203 -1.59 -14.26 -9.35
N SER A 204 -1.91 -14.21 -10.63
CA SER A 204 -2.16 -15.36 -11.49
C SER A 204 -1.15 -15.37 -12.65
N GLY A 205 -1.03 -16.50 -13.35
CA GLY A 205 -0.12 -16.65 -14.49
C GLY A 205 1.27 -17.14 -14.11
N THR A 206 2.18 -17.13 -15.08
CA THR A 206 3.60 -17.50 -14.89
C THR A 206 4.41 -16.27 -14.45
N GLU A 207 5.73 -16.42 -14.28
CA GLU A 207 6.62 -15.28 -14.06
C GLU A 207 6.68 -14.34 -15.27
N GLU A 208 6.51 -14.87 -16.48
CA GLU A 208 6.57 -14.10 -17.73
C GLU A 208 5.26 -13.34 -18.04
N ASP A 209 4.09 -13.93 -17.71
CA ASP A 209 2.76 -13.36 -17.97
C ASP A 209 1.98 -13.10 -16.66
N ARG A 210 2.68 -12.61 -15.64
CA ARG A 210 2.10 -12.40 -14.31
C ARG A 210 1.06 -11.28 -14.33
N THR A 211 -0.14 -11.57 -13.82
CA THR A 211 -1.17 -10.58 -13.53
C THR A 211 -1.34 -10.44 -12.02
N TRP A 212 -1.06 -9.26 -11.48
CA TRP A 212 -1.22 -8.96 -10.06
C TRP A 212 -2.69 -8.82 -9.69
N SER A 213 -3.06 -9.22 -8.48
CA SER A 213 -4.39 -9.01 -7.95
C SER A 213 -4.57 -7.59 -7.43
N CYS A 214 -5.80 -7.07 -7.46
CA CYS A 214 -6.14 -5.76 -6.91
C CYS A 214 -5.78 -5.66 -5.41
N ALA A 215 -6.00 -6.72 -4.63
CA ALA A 215 -5.62 -6.74 -3.22
C ALA A 215 -4.10 -6.60 -3.01
N PHE A 216 -3.30 -7.19 -3.89
CA PHE A 216 -1.84 -7.05 -3.80
C PHE A 216 -1.37 -5.66 -4.22
N LEU A 217 -1.89 -5.12 -5.33
CA LEU A 217 -1.55 -3.76 -5.76
C LEU A 217 -2.01 -2.69 -4.75
N ALA A 218 -3.20 -2.86 -4.15
CA ALA A 218 -3.66 -2.02 -3.05
C ALA A 218 -2.74 -2.12 -1.82
N SER A 219 -2.13 -3.28 -1.55
CA SER A 219 -1.13 -3.42 -0.48
C SER A 219 0.14 -2.64 -0.79
N VAL A 220 0.65 -2.73 -2.02
CA VAL A 220 1.79 -1.92 -2.50
C VAL A 220 1.46 -0.42 -2.38
N TRP A 221 0.25 -0.03 -2.76
CA TRP A 221 -0.24 1.34 -2.66
C TRP A 221 -0.26 1.86 -1.22
N GLN A 222 -0.75 1.06 -0.26
CA GLN A 222 -0.72 1.43 1.15
C GLN A 222 0.71 1.62 1.66
N LEU A 223 1.63 0.72 1.31
CA LEU A 223 3.05 0.83 1.70
C LEU A 223 3.72 2.08 1.10
N ALA A 224 3.40 2.42 -0.15
CA ALA A 224 3.87 3.63 -0.81
C ALA A 224 3.35 4.90 -0.12
N ARG A 225 2.04 4.96 0.18
CA ARG A 225 1.43 6.07 0.93
C ARG A 225 1.96 6.19 2.35
N LEU A 226 2.35 5.09 2.97
CA LEU A 226 3.03 5.10 4.28
C LEU A 226 4.52 5.50 4.18
N GLY A 227 5.05 5.72 2.97
CA GLY A 227 6.45 6.05 2.75
C GLY A 227 7.42 4.92 3.12
N LEU A 228 6.94 3.67 3.12
CA LEU A 228 7.66 2.50 3.64
C LEU A 228 8.43 1.71 2.56
N LEU A 229 8.28 2.10 1.30
CA LEU A 229 8.97 1.46 0.18
C LEU A 229 10.23 2.22 -0.23
N ARG A 230 11.30 1.48 -0.53
CA ARG A 230 12.51 1.99 -1.16
C ARG A 230 12.96 1.03 -2.26
N ASP A 231 13.57 1.59 -3.29
CA ASP A 231 14.31 0.85 -4.29
C ASP A 231 15.80 1.14 -4.10
N ASN A 232 16.55 0.16 -3.57
CA ASN A 232 17.98 0.31 -3.27
C ASN A 232 18.28 1.60 -2.48
N GLY A 233 17.48 1.84 -1.43
CA GLY A 233 17.55 3.05 -0.59
C GLY A 233 16.92 4.30 -1.21
N ARG A 234 16.50 4.32 -2.48
CA ARG A 234 15.88 5.49 -3.12
C ARG A 234 14.38 5.55 -2.88
N ALA A 235 13.84 6.76 -2.80
CA ALA A 235 12.40 6.97 -2.71
C ALA A 235 11.70 6.45 -3.98
N VAL A 236 10.50 5.89 -3.81
CA VAL A 236 9.67 5.39 -4.91
C VAL A 236 8.34 6.14 -4.98
N LEU A 237 7.72 6.17 -6.16
CA LEU A 237 6.46 6.87 -6.44
C LEU A 237 6.49 8.33 -5.98
N THR A 238 7.60 9.01 -6.27
CA THR A 238 7.75 10.44 -5.98
C THR A 238 6.73 11.22 -6.83
N PRO A 239 5.85 12.03 -6.22
CA PRO A 239 4.85 12.77 -6.98
C PRO A 239 5.48 13.72 -8.00
N VAL A 240 4.89 13.78 -9.20
CA VAL A 240 5.27 14.69 -10.27
C VAL A 240 4.22 15.79 -10.37
N ALA A 241 4.64 17.06 -10.41
CA ALA A 241 3.72 18.18 -10.56
C ALA A 241 2.88 18.04 -11.84
N GLN A 242 1.60 18.38 -11.76
CA GLN A 242 0.70 18.35 -12.92
C GLN A 242 1.26 19.22 -14.05
N ASP A 243 1.26 18.67 -15.27
CA ASP A 243 1.64 19.41 -16.47
C ASP A 243 0.63 20.55 -16.72
N PRO A 244 1.08 21.82 -16.84
CA PRO A 244 0.24 22.94 -17.23
C PRO A 244 -0.46 22.74 -18.58
N GLY A 245 0.07 21.89 -19.46
CA GLY A 245 -0.52 21.48 -20.74
C GLY A 245 -1.76 20.59 -20.62
N GLY A 246 -2.09 20.12 -19.41
CA GLY A 246 -3.26 19.29 -19.13
C GLY A 246 -2.93 17.80 -18.99
N PHE A 247 -3.98 16.97 -18.95
CA PHE A 247 -3.82 15.52 -18.85
C PHE A 247 -3.54 14.89 -20.22
N PRO A 248 -2.68 13.87 -20.30
CA PRO A 248 -2.33 13.20 -21.55
C PRO A 248 -3.49 12.34 -22.08
N ALA A 249 -3.43 12.03 -23.38
CA ALA A 249 -4.36 11.11 -24.03
C ALA A 249 -3.98 9.62 -23.83
N ASP A 250 -2.82 9.34 -23.24
CA ASP A 250 -2.36 7.98 -22.95
C ASP A 250 -2.06 7.84 -21.46
N TRP A 251 -2.50 6.73 -20.87
CA TRP A 251 -2.21 6.39 -19.49
C TRP A 251 -0.71 6.28 -19.26
N ASP A 252 0.06 5.69 -20.18
CA ASP A 252 1.49 5.47 -19.96
C ASP A 252 2.32 6.76 -20.00
N ALA A 253 1.75 7.85 -20.53
CA ALA A 253 2.32 9.20 -20.45
C ALA A 253 1.98 9.92 -19.12
N LEU A 254 1.00 9.44 -18.36
CA LEU A 254 0.65 10.00 -17.06
C LEU A 254 1.58 9.44 -15.97
N PRO A 255 2.26 10.29 -15.17
CA PRO A 255 3.07 9.82 -14.05
C PRO A 255 2.26 8.94 -13.07
N PRO A 256 2.88 7.96 -12.40
CA PRO A 256 2.21 7.10 -11.42
C PRO A 256 1.49 7.86 -10.30
N VAL A 257 2.06 8.98 -9.86
CA VAL A 257 1.46 9.90 -8.89
C VAL A 257 1.65 11.32 -9.40
N VAL A 258 0.53 12.00 -9.67
CA VAL A 258 0.49 13.40 -10.11
C VAL A 258 0.08 14.28 -8.95
N GLN A 259 0.90 15.28 -8.64
CA GLN A 259 0.58 16.32 -7.67
C GLN A 259 -0.25 17.42 -8.35
N LEU A 260 -1.52 17.52 -7.97
CA LEU A 260 -2.49 18.47 -8.49
C LEU A 260 -2.47 19.80 -7.74
N THR A 261 -2.18 19.77 -6.44
CA THR A 261 -2.08 20.95 -5.57
C THR A 261 -0.61 21.25 -5.26
N PRO A 262 -0.03 22.38 -5.70
CA PRO A 262 1.39 22.70 -5.46
C PRO A 262 1.78 22.75 -3.98
N ASP A 263 0.90 23.29 -3.14
CA ASP A 263 1.14 23.46 -1.69
C ASP A 263 0.53 22.32 -0.86
N ALA A 264 0.28 21.16 -1.48
CA ALA A 264 -0.23 19.99 -0.79
C ALA A 264 0.65 19.59 0.40
N ALA A 265 0.02 19.10 1.47
CA ALA A 265 0.75 18.32 2.46
C ALA A 265 1.43 17.11 1.78
N PRO A 266 2.56 16.62 2.30
CA PRO A 266 3.30 15.54 1.64
C PRO A 266 2.45 14.29 1.34
N PHE A 267 2.69 13.69 0.17
CA PHE A 267 2.03 12.47 -0.28
C PHE A 267 2.16 11.33 0.74
N THR A 268 3.39 11.04 1.18
CA THR A 268 3.62 9.99 2.18
C THR A 268 3.19 10.44 3.57
N ALA A 269 2.72 9.52 4.41
CA ALA A 269 2.08 9.83 5.68
C ALA A 269 2.38 8.81 6.79
N TYR A 270 2.27 9.24 8.05
CA TYR A 270 2.39 8.34 9.21
C TYR A 270 1.26 7.32 9.29
N GLY A 271 0.06 7.70 8.84
CA GLY A 271 -1.07 6.81 8.69
C GLY A 271 -1.83 7.06 7.38
N THR A 272 -2.65 6.09 6.99
CA THR A 272 -3.54 6.19 5.84
C THR A 272 -4.98 5.97 6.26
N CYS A 273 -5.89 6.63 5.56
CA CYS A 273 -7.31 6.33 5.60
C CYS A 273 -7.84 6.23 4.17
N SER A 274 -8.68 5.24 3.89
CA SER A 274 -9.38 5.11 2.61
C SER A 274 -10.89 5.09 2.83
N VAL A 275 -11.62 6.02 2.19
CA VAL A 275 -13.08 6.04 2.19
C VAL A 275 -13.55 5.33 0.92
N LEU A 276 -14.06 4.11 1.08
CA LEU A 276 -14.31 3.20 -0.03
C LEU A 276 -15.75 2.64 -0.01
N PRO A 277 -16.30 2.28 -1.18
CA PRO A 277 -17.52 1.47 -1.26
C PRO A 277 -17.45 0.17 -0.45
N GLY A 278 -18.59 -0.24 0.11
CA GLY A 278 -18.65 -1.44 0.97
C GLY A 278 -18.20 -2.74 0.27
N ARG A 279 -18.29 -2.78 -1.07
CA ARG A 279 -17.80 -3.91 -1.89
C ARG A 279 -16.29 -4.15 -1.79
N PHE A 280 -15.51 -3.16 -1.36
CA PHE A 280 -14.05 -3.31 -1.18
C PHE A 280 -13.68 -3.99 0.15
N LEU A 281 -14.62 -4.22 1.07
CA LEU A 281 -14.31 -4.81 2.38
C LEU A 281 -13.53 -6.14 2.29
N PRO A 282 -13.87 -7.11 1.41
CA PRO A 282 -13.07 -8.32 1.25
C PRO A 282 -11.65 -8.06 0.73
N VAL A 283 -11.51 -7.11 -0.19
CA VAL A 283 -10.21 -6.68 -0.75
C VAL A 283 -9.35 -6.05 0.34
N GLU A 284 -9.90 -5.12 1.12
CA GLU A 284 -9.13 -4.46 2.18
C GLU A 284 -8.82 -5.38 3.37
N HIS A 285 -9.62 -6.41 3.61
CA HIS A 285 -9.24 -7.46 4.56
C HIS A 285 -8.03 -8.25 4.04
N ALA A 286 -8.01 -8.60 2.75
CA ALA A 286 -6.85 -9.22 2.12
C ALA A 286 -5.61 -8.31 2.15
N VAL A 287 -5.77 -6.99 1.94
CA VAL A 287 -4.68 -6.01 2.08
C VAL A 287 -4.06 -6.07 3.48
N ARG A 288 -4.88 -6.10 4.53
CA ARG A 288 -4.38 -6.20 5.92
C ARG A 288 -3.59 -7.50 6.16
N VAL A 289 -4.04 -8.63 5.60
CA VAL A 289 -3.30 -9.91 5.67
C VAL A 289 -1.95 -9.81 4.96
N VAL A 290 -1.89 -9.16 3.80
CA VAL A 290 -0.64 -8.96 3.06
C VAL A 290 0.31 -8.04 3.85
N LEU A 291 -0.17 -6.89 4.33
CA LEU A 291 0.62 -5.92 5.08
C LEU A 291 1.24 -6.50 6.36
N ASP A 292 0.55 -7.42 7.03
CA ASP A 292 1.06 -8.12 8.22
C ASP A 292 2.27 -9.03 7.90
N GLN A 293 2.40 -9.45 6.64
CA GLN A 293 3.43 -10.40 6.19
C GLN A 293 4.51 -9.75 5.31
N VAL A 294 4.55 -8.42 5.19
CA VAL A 294 5.63 -7.73 4.46
C VAL A 294 6.76 -7.35 5.43
N GLN A 295 7.96 -7.86 5.18
CA GLN A 295 9.18 -7.44 5.87
C GLN A 295 9.62 -6.06 5.36
N LEU A 296 9.67 -5.09 6.27
CA LEU A 296 10.13 -3.74 5.96
C LEU A 296 11.58 -3.50 6.40
N GLU A 297 12.21 -2.54 5.74
CA GLU A 297 13.57 -2.10 6.02
C GLU A 297 13.62 -1.35 7.36
N PRO A 298 14.45 -1.78 8.34
CA PRO A 298 14.52 -1.16 9.66
C PRO A 298 14.78 0.34 9.64
N ASP A 299 15.68 0.80 8.75
CA ASP A 299 16.02 2.22 8.61
C ASP A 299 14.81 3.06 8.22
N VAL A 300 13.94 2.56 7.34
CA VAL A 300 12.74 3.26 6.90
C VAL A 300 11.73 3.39 8.06
N LEU A 301 11.58 2.33 8.86
CA LEU A 301 10.74 2.36 10.06
C LEU A 301 11.28 3.33 11.11
N GLU A 302 12.60 3.34 11.33
CA GLU A 302 13.26 4.23 12.29
C GLU A 302 13.15 5.70 11.85
N GLN A 303 13.29 5.98 10.55
CA GLN A 303 13.09 7.33 10.01
C GLN A 303 11.66 7.84 10.27
N ALA A 304 10.64 7.02 10.01
CA ALA A 304 9.26 7.38 10.29
C ALA A 304 9.02 7.59 11.79
N ALA A 305 9.51 6.69 12.65
CA ALA A 305 9.36 6.79 14.10
C ALA A 305 10.04 8.04 14.67
N ARG A 306 11.28 8.34 14.27
CA ARG A 306 12.00 9.53 14.73
C ARG A 306 11.29 10.82 14.34
N ARG A 307 10.83 10.93 13.08
CA ARG A 307 10.11 12.12 12.62
C ARG A 307 8.76 12.28 13.33
N SER A 308 8.00 11.19 13.45
CA SER A 308 6.71 11.21 14.13
C SER A 308 6.82 11.64 15.60
N ALA A 309 7.83 11.11 16.31
CA ALA A 309 8.14 11.50 17.68
C ALA A 309 8.54 12.97 17.81
N ALA A 310 9.36 13.50 16.89
CA ALA A 310 9.74 14.91 16.87
C ALA A 310 8.53 15.85 16.65
N GLU A 311 7.49 15.36 15.97
CA GLU A 311 6.25 16.10 15.76
C GLU A 311 5.22 15.91 16.88
N GLY A 312 5.47 14.98 17.81
CA GLY A 312 4.55 14.60 18.87
C GLY A 312 3.32 13.86 18.36
N TYR A 313 3.45 13.12 17.25
CA TYR A 313 2.39 12.30 16.68
C TYR A 313 2.58 10.83 17.10
N PRO A 314 1.54 10.16 17.64
CA PRO A 314 1.65 8.75 17.99
C PRO A 314 1.69 7.88 16.74
N LEU A 315 2.73 7.06 16.61
CA LEU A 315 2.90 6.12 15.50
C LEU A 315 2.75 4.68 16.00
N PRO A 316 1.74 3.93 15.55
CA PRO A 316 1.65 2.49 15.82
C PRO A 316 2.89 1.74 15.32
N ALA A 317 3.34 0.73 16.07
CA ALA A 317 4.51 -0.06 15.69
C ALA A 317 4.24 -0.89 14.42
N GLY A 318 3.10 -1.58 14.37
CA GLY A 318 2.70 -2.38 13.22
C GLY A 318 2.15 -1.52 12.07
N VAL A 319 2.37 -2.00 10.86
CA VAL A 319 2.00 -1.33 9.61
C VAL A 319 0.49 -1.36 9.41
N VAL A 320 -0.13 -2.48 9.77
CA VAL A 320 -1.57 -2.73 9.65
C VAL A 320 -2.38 -1.76 10.52
N GLU A 321 -1.85 -1.35 11.68
CA GLU A 321 -2.47 -0.35 12.56
C GLU A 321 -2.30 1.08 12.06
N ARG A 322 -1.41 1.32 11.08
CA ARG A 322 -1.27 2.62 10.42
C ARG A 322 -2.26 2.79 9.27
N THR A 323 -2.95 1.73 8.85
CA THR A 323 -3.98 1.78 7.82
C THR A 323 -5.38 1.73 8.43
N SER A 324 -6.27 2.56 7.91
CA SER A 324 -7.66 2.66 8.37
C SER A 324 -8.62 2.79 7.19
N TYR A 325 -9.86 2.37 7.41
CA TYR A 325 -10.87 2.30 6.35
C TYR A 325 -12.20 2.81 6.86
N VAL A 326 -12.92 3.52 5.99
CA VAL A 326 -14.32 3.86 6.18
C VAL A 326 -15.09 3.28 5.01
N PHE A 327 -16.13 2.49 5.32
CA PHE A 327 -17.05 1.91 4.33
C PHE A 327 -18.45 2.49 4.53
N PRO A 328 -18.77 3.64 3.91
CA PRO A 328 -20.08 4.26 4.07
C PRO A 328 -21.22 3.39 3.51
N PRO A 329 -22.41 3.43 4.12
CA PRO A 329 -23.58 2.83 3.52
C PRO A 329 -23.98 3.57 2.23
N GLY A 330 -24.33 2.81 1.19
CA GLY A 330 -24.83 3.38 -0.07
C GLY A 330 -23.76 3.90 -1.04
N LEU A 331 -22.48 3.60 -0.76
CA LEU A 331 -21.33 3.81 -1.65
C LEU A 331 -20.92 2.50 -2.34
#